data_AF-A0A673LDY9-F1
#
_entry.id   AF-A0A673LDY9-F1
#
_cell.length_a   1.000
_cell.length_b   1.000
_cell.length_c   1.000
_cell.angle_alpha   90.00
_cell.angle_beta   90.00
_cell.angle_gamma   90.00
#
_symmetry.space_group_name_H-M   'P 1'
#
loop_
_entity.id
_entity.type
_entity.pdbx_description
1 polymer ?
#
loop_
_entity_poly.entity_id
_entity_poly.type
_entity_poly.pdbx_seq_one_letter_code
_entity_poly.pdbx_strand_id
1 'polypeptide(L)'
;FFLCEIFIGLLAFCYFTKSLTGAYTKSTITQIERRFEIPSSTVGIIDGSFEMGNLLVITVASYFGAKFNRPKIIGSGVLLMGIGTLLMALPHFIMGRALYGLYTVGCLKGEVESSPTWVIVLFGNILRGIGEASIGPLGMSFIDDYARPENSAFYIGCLHTLGVIGPIFGYLLGSLCASLYVDIGLVNQASVTITPQDSRWVGAWWLGYVVSGLLTLLAALPLWFLPRALPENPQTSKAYHPSNQHKHTLSITEIAKDFGPSLKRLLTNGIYLLYLVYSVLAFNAFAIVITYTPKYLEQQFGQSTSKTNFLIGNNLTSIPPVALGMFLSGWIMKRFKLGLLGSARLMFFTSVTSLICIIPYFALSCENIDVAGVTVPYHGYFFLFRFIVVV
;
A
#
# COMPACT_ATOMS: atom_id res chain seq x y z
N PHE A 1 -21.69 16.77 15.74
CA PHE A 1 -21.78 15.29 15.69
C PHE A 1 -21.85 14.79 14.24
N PHE A 2 -22.89 15.12 13.47
CA PHE A 2 -23.03 14.76 12.05
C PHE A 2 -21.78 15.02 11.18
N LEU A 3 -21.18 16.21 11.32
CA LEU A 3 -19.99 16.58 10.53
C LEU A 3 -18.72 15.77 10.91
N CYS A 4 -18.66 15.21 12.12
CA CYS A 4 -17.60 14.27 12.54
C CYS A 4 -17.78 12.91 11.87
N GLU A 5 -19.01 12.41 11.81
CA GLU A 5 -19.32 11.14 11.12
C GLU A 5 -19.05 11.23 9.61
N ILE A 6 -19.38 12.37 8.99
CA ILE A 6 -19.01 12.64 7.59
C ILE A 6 -17.49 12.59 7.42
N PHE A 7 -16.72 13.26 8.28
CA PHE A 7 -15.25 13.22 8.21
C PHE A 7 -14.71 11.79 8.35
N ILE A 8 -15.22 11.02 9.31
CA ILE A 8 -14.82 9.61 9.51
C ILE A 8 -15.14 8.78 8.27
N GLY A 9 -16.32 8.96 7.66
CA GLY A 9 -16.71 8.27 6.43
C GLY A 9 -15.79 8.61 5.25
N LEU A 10 -15.47 9.90 5.07
CA LEU A 10 -14.54 10.36 4.03
C LEU A 10 -13.11 9.85 4.27
N LEU A 11 -12.64 9.88 5.51
CA LEU A 11 -11.33 9.36 5.88
C LEU A 11 -11.26 7.85 5.66
N ALA A 12 -12.32 7.12 5.99
CA ALA A 12 -12.41 5.69 5.73
C ALA A 12 -12.36 5.37 4.23
N PHE A 13 -13.03 6.18 3.40
CA PHE A 13 -12.92 6.07 1.95
C PHE A 13 -11.49 6.36 1.46
N CYS A 14 -10.79 7.35 2.03
CA CYS A 14 -9.37 7.59 1.73
C CYS A 14 -8.47 6.42 2.13
N TYR A 15 -8.75 5.76 3.27
CA TYR A 15 -8.06 4.55 3.70
C TYR A 15 -8.30 3.37 2.74
N PHE A 16 -9.53 3.25 2.24
CA PHE A 16 -9.85 2.26 1.23
C PHE A 16 -9.07 2.51 -0.08
N THR A 17 -9.10 3.73 -0.62
CA THR A 17 -8.45 4.06 -1.90
C THR A 17 -6.93 4.00 -1.82
N LYS A 18 -6.30 4.44 -0.72
CA LYS A 18 -4.85 4.33 -0.53
C LYS A 18 -4.40 2.86 -0.53
N SER A 19 -5.16 2.00 0.16
CA SER A 19 -4.82 0.58 0.33
C SER A 19 -5.08 -0.23 -0.95
N LEU A 20 -6.17 0.09 -1.66
CA LEU A 20 -6.45 -0.44 -3.01
C LEU A 20 -5.30 -0.13 -3.97
N THR A 21 -4.86 1.13 -4.02
CA THR A 21 -3.77 1.58 -4.90
C THR A 21 -2.44 0.93 -4.54
N GLY A 22 -2.14 0.81 -3.24
CA GLY A 22 -0.97 0.10 -2.74
C GLY A 22 -0.96 -1.37 -3.19
N ALA A 23 -2.05 -2.10 -2.97
CA ALA A 23 -2.16 -3.50 -3.38
C ALA A 23 -2.12 -3.68 -4.89
N TYR A 24 -2.76 -2.79 -5.66
CA TYR A 24 -2.65 -2.81 -7.12
C TYR A 24 -1.19 -2.67 -7.58
N THR A 25 -0.45 -1.71 -7.00
CA THR A 25 0.97 -1.51 -7.29
C THR A 25 1.78 -2.79 -7.06
N LYS A 26 1.56 -3.48 -5.92
CA LYS A 26 2.22 -4.76 -5.63
C LYS A 26 1.84 -5.84 -6.65
N SER A 27 0.57 -5.89 -7.05
CA SER A 27 0.05 -6.89 -8.00
C SER A 27 0.61 -6.76 -9.43
N THR A 28 1.12 -5.58 -9.80
CA THR A 28 1.64 -5.28 -11.15
C THR A 28 3.17 -5.22 -11.23
N ILE A 29 3.88 -5.46 -10.12
CA ILE A 29 5.36 -5.43 -10.05
C ILE A 29 6.00 -6.30 -11.14
N THR A 30 5.50 -7.53 -11.34
CA THR A 30 6.05 -8.46 -12.34
C THR A 30 5.80 -7.99 -13.77
N GLN A 31 4.70 -7.27 -14.00
CA GLN A 31 4.37 -6.69 -15.31
C GLN A 31 5.29 -5.51 -15.65
N ILE A 32 5.61 -4.68 -14.66
CA ILE A 32 6.60 -3.59 -14.80
C ILE A 32 7.99 -4.18 -15.05
N GLU A 33 8.38 -5.21 -14.31
CA GLU A 33 9.65 -5.93 -14.50
C GLU A 33 9.80 -6.42 -15.95
N ARG A 34 8.78 -7.11 -16.47
CA ARG A 34 8.76 -7.61 -17.84
C ARG A 34 8.68 -6.50 -18.89
N ARG A 35 7.88 -5.46 -18.65
CA ARG A 35 7.66 -4.38 -19.63
C ARG A 35 8.91 -3.56 -19.89
N PHE A 36 9.67 -3.25 -18.84
CA PHE A 36 10.86 -2.41 -18.93
C PHE A 36 12.15 -3.24 -19.01
N GLU A 37 12.05 -4.57 -18.96
CA GLU A 37 13.19 -5.51 -18.97
C GLU A 37 14.25 -5.15 -17.90
N ILE A 38 13.79 -4.70 -16.74
CA ILE A 38 14.64 -4.26 -15.63
C ILE A 38 14.82 -5.37 -14.59
N PRO A 39 15.97 -5.44 -13.89
CA PRO A 39 16.19 -6.46 -12.88
C PRO A 39 15.27 -6.26 -11.67
N SER A 40 14.92 -7.37 -10.99
CA SER A 40 14.14 -7.38 -9.75
C SER A 40 14.64 -6.39 -8.68
N SER A 41 15.94 -6.12 -8.61
CA SER A 41 16.52 -5.11 -7.69
C SER A 41 16.04 -3.69 -7.99
N THR A 42 15.95 -3.33 -9.27
CA THR A 42 15.48 -2.00 -9.71
C THR A 42 13.98 -1.86 -9.47
N VAL A 43 13.20 -2.91 -9.72
CA VAL A 43 11.77 -2.90 -9.39
C VAL A 43 11.54 -2.80 -7.88
N GLY A 44 12.40 -3.45 -7.08
CA GLY A 44 12.42 -3.28 -5.63
C GLY A 44 12.67 -1.83 -5.21
N ILE A 45 13.56 -1.11 -5.90
CA ILE A 45 13.77 0.34 -5.67
C ILE A 45 12.52 1.14 -6.06
N ILE A 46 11.89 0.85 -7.21
CA ILE A 46 10.64 1.51 -7.62
C ILE A 46 9.57 1.31 -6.54
N ASP A 47 9.39 0.09 -6.05
CA ASP A 47 8.41 -0.23 -5.01
C ASP A 47 8.74 0.47 -3.68
N GLY A 48 10.00 0.43 -3.25
CA GLY A 48 10.49 1.08 -2.04
C GLY A 48 10.48 2.61 -2.07
N SER A 49 10.46 3.21 -3.27
CA SER A 49 10.43 4.67 -3.43
C SER A 49 9.18 5.33 -2.83
N PHE A 50 8.08 4.59 -2.72
CA PHE A 50 6.90 5.02 -1.97
C PHE A 50 7.23 5.33 -0.51
N GLU A 51 7.91 4.41 0.17
CA GLU A 51 8.28 4.58 1.57
C GLU A 51 9.30 5.71 1.73
N MET A 52 10.23 5.87 0.78
CA MET A 52 11.16 7.00 0.77
C MET A 52 10.42 8.34 0.73
N GLY A 53 9.42 8.48 -0.14
CA GLY A 53 8.59 9.69 -0.22
C GLY A 53 7.78 9.93 1.05
N ASN A 54 7.18 8.88 1.61
CA ASN A 54 6.38 8.95 2.83
C ASN A 54 7.24 9.38 4.04
N LEU A 55 8.36 8.68 4.28
CA LEU A 55 9.27 8.95 5.40
C LEU A 55 9.83 10.37 5.40
N LEU A 56 10.06 10.95 4.22
CA LEU A 56 10.60 12.30 4.08
C LEU A 56 9.68 13.38 4.68
N VAL A 57 8.36 13.19 4.60
CA VAL A 57 7.39 14.20 5.02
C VAL A 57 6.54 13.80 6.23
N ILE A 58 6.42 12.52 6.57
CA ILE A 58 5.45 12.04 7.57
C ILE A 58 5.60 12.71 8.93
N THR A 59 6.82 12.84 9.45
CA THR A 59 7.06 13.44 10.78
C THR A 59 6.70 14.93 10.80
N VAL A 60 7.08 15.66 9.74
CA VAL A 60 6.78 17.09 9.59
C VAL A 60 5.28 17.28 9.39
N ALA A 61 4.67 16.51 8.50
CA ALA A 61 3.23 16.54 8.23
C ALA A 61 2.41 16.23 9.49
N SER A 62 2.86 15.26 10.30
CA SER A 62 2.20 14.89 11.56
C SER A 62 2.25 16.02 12.59
N TYR A 63 3.42 16.65 12.77
CA TYR A 63 3.61 17.67 13.79
C TYR A 63 3.00 19.03 13.41
N PHE A 64 3.32 19.51 12.21
CA PHE A 64 2.83 20.81 11.74
C PHE A 64 1.38 20.72 11.28
N GLY A 65 1.01 19.65 10.57
CA GLY A 65 -0.34 19.48 10.04
C GLY A 65 -1.42 19.43 11.12
N ALA A 66 -1.09 18.93 12.31
CA ALA A 66 -2.00 18.91 13.46
C ALA A 66 -2.40 20.32 13.94
N LYS A 67 -1.57 21.34 13.69
CA LYS A 67 -1.78 22.74 14.09
C LYS A 67 -2.54 23.58 13.03
N PHE A 68 -2.70 23.05 11.83
CA PHE A 68 -3.42 23.68 10.73
C PHE A 68 -4.78 23.01 10.49
N ASN A 69 -5.44 23.31 9.36
CA ASN A 69 -6.71 22.71 8.99
C ASN A 69 -6.49 21.26 8.51
N ARG A 70 -6.60 20.28 9.43
CA ARG A 70 -6.33 18.86 9.17
C ARG A 70 -7.12 18.32 7.97
N PRO A 71 -8.46 18.50 7.85
CA PRO A 71 -9.21 18.05 6.67
C PRO A 71 -8.65 18.54 5.34
N LYS A 72 -8.27 19.83 5.24
CA LYS A 72 -7.71 20.39 4.00
C LYS A 72 -6.33 19.83 3.68
N ILE A 73 -5.48 19.63 4.69
CA ILE A 73 -4.15 19.02 4.50
C ILE A 73 -4.30 17.58 4.03
N ILE A 74 -5.16 16.78 4.68
CA ILE A 74 -5.46 15.41 4.24
C ILE A 74 -5.98 15.43 2.80
N GLY A 75 -6.93 16.30 2.47
CA GLY A 75 -7.44 16.44 1.10
C GLY A 75 -6.35 16.80 0.08
N SER A 76 -5.43 17.71 0.43
CA SER A 76 -4.28 18.04 -0.44
C SER A 76 -3.30 16.88 -0.61
N GLY A 77 -3.08 16.08 0.45
CA GLY A 77 -2.25 14.88 0.38
C GLY A 77 -2.89 13.79 -0.48
N VAL A 78 -4.20 13.55 -0.35
CA VAL A 78 -4.96 12.60 -1.18
C VAL A 78 -4.96 13.04 -2.65
N LEU A 79 -5.09 14.34 -2.92
CA LEU A 79 -4.97 14.89 -4.27
C LEU A 79 -3.59 14.60 -4.87
N LEU A 80 -2.52 14.87 -4.11
CA LEU A 80 -1.14 14.59 -4.52
C LEU A 80 -0.91 13.09 -4.75
N MET A 81 -1.49 12.26 -3.89
CA MET A 81 -1.46 10.81 -4.02
C MET A 81 -2.08 10.35 -5.33
N GLY A 82 -3.28 10.85 -5.66
CA GLY A 82 -3.97 10.54 -6.91
C GLY A 82 -3.20 10.99 -8.16
N ILE A 83 -2.59 12.18 -8.12
CA ILE A 83 -1.71 12.67 -9.21
C ILE A 83 -0.49 11.76 -9.37
N GLY A 84 0.15 11.36 -8.27
CA GLY A 84 1.28 10.43 -8.28
C GLY A 84 0.91 9.08 -8.89
N THR A 85 -0.25 8.53 -8.54
CA THR A 85 -0.78 7.29 -9.10
C THR A 85 -1.04 7.41 -10.61
N LEU A 86 -1.62 8.52 -11.09
CA LEU A 86 -1.81 8.73 -12.53
C LEU A 86 -0.48 8.91 -13.28
N LEU A 87 0.51 9.55 -12.65
CA LEU A 87 1.84 9.70 -13.22
C LEU A 87 2.51 8.33 -13.46
N MET A 88 2.26 7.34 -12.60
CA MET A 88 2.77 5.98 -12.81
C MET A 88 2.21 5.33 -14.08
N ALA A 89 1.00 5.70 -14.54
CA ALA A 89 0.42 5.19 -15.80
C ALA A 89 1.02 5.86 -17.05
N LEU A 90 1.62 7.05 -16.91
CA LEU A 90 2.06 7.90 -18.01
C LEU A 90 3.05 7.24 -19.01
N PRO A 91 4.01 6.40 -18.59
CA PRO A 91 4.99 5.81 -19.51
C PRO A 91 4.37 5.01 -20.65
N HIS A 92 3.24 4.33 -20.41
CA HIS A 92 2.56 3.57 -21.44
C HIS A 92 2.09 4.48 -22.60
N PHE A 93 1.51 5.63 -22.29
CA PHE A 93 1.02 6.57 -23.29
C PHE A 93 2.15 7.28 -24.06
N ILE A 94 3.29 7.52 -23.40
CA ILE A 94 4.47 8.11 -24.04
C ILE A 94 5.10 7.13 -25.03
N MET A 95 5.31 5.87 -24.61
CA MET A 95 5.88 4.83 -25.49
C MET A 95 4.96 4.48 -26.65
N GLY A 96 3.64 4.40 -26.42
CA GLY A 96 2.67 4.10 -27.46
C GLY A 96 2.76 5.09 -28.63
N ARG A 97 2.83 6.39 -28.33
CA ARG A 97 2.98 7.44 -29.36
C ARG A 97 4.29 7.32 -30.15
N ALA A 98 5.38 6.93 -29.52
CA ALA A 98 6.68 6.75 -30.17
C ALA A 98 6.66 5.57 -31.18
N LEU A 99 6.00 4.46 -30.82
CA LEU A 99 5.83 3.29 -31.70
C LEU A 99 4.93 3.58 -32.92
N TYR A 100 3.84 4.33 -32.72
CA TYR A 100 2.97 4.76 -33.83
C TYR A 100 3.67 5.67 -34.84
N GLY A 101 4.48 6.61 -34.37
CA GLY A 101 5.26 7.50 -35.24
C GLY A 101 6.27 6.74 -36.11
N LEU A 102 6.88 5.68 -35.58
CA LEU A 102 7.80 4.81 -36.33
C LEU A 102 7.09 3.95 -37.38
N TYR A 103 5.84 3.55 -37.15
CA TYR A 103 5.08 2.77 -38.14
C TYR A 103 4.65 3.63 -39.35
N THR A 104 4.46 4.93 -39.15
CA THR A 104 4.14 5.88 -40.23
C THR A 104 5.35 6.35 -41.04
N VAL A 105 6.56 6.29 -40.46
CA VAL A 105 7.81 6.67 -41.12
C VAL A 105 8.65 5.41 -41.25
N GLY A 106 8.47 4.69 -42.37
CA GLY A 106 9.04 3.37 -42.62
C GLY A 106 10.42 3.13 -41.99
N CYS A 107 10.45 2.21 -41.03
CA CYS A 107 11.59 1.43 -40.55
C CYS A 107 12.97 2.09 -40.69
N LEU A 108 13.20 3.20 -39.99
CA LEU A 108 14.56 3.57 -39.58
C LEU A 108 14.83 2.89 -38.23
N LYS A 109 15.62 1.82 -38.30
CA LYS A 109 16.32 1.18 -37.19
C LYS A 109 17.36 2.16 -36.63
N GLY A 110 16.89 3.25 -36.05
CA GLY A 110 17.71 4.11 -35.21
C GLY A 110 17.70 3.53 -33.81
N GLU A 111 18.88 3.33 -33.21
CA GLU A 111 19.05 3.10 -31.79
C GLU A 111 18.42 4.27 -31.04
N VAL A 112 17.14 4.19 -30.72
CA VAL A 112 16.52 5.10 -29.78
C VAL A 112 17.09 4.69 -28.44
N GLU A 113 18.09 5.44 -27.97
CA GLU A 113 18.53 5.40 -26.58
C GLU A 113 17.27 5.33 -25.71
N SER A 114 17.09 4.19 -25.06
CA SER A 114 15.94 3.91 -24.23
C SER A 114 16.00 4.84 -23.04
N SER A 115 15.45 6.06 -23.19
CA SER A 115 15.23 6.96 -22.05
C SER A 115 14.52 6.12 -20.98
N PRO A 116 15.07 6.02 -19.76
CA PRO A 116 14.57 5.13 -18.73
C PRO A 116 13.21 5.64 -18.22
N THR A 117 12.16 5.41 -19.00
CA THR A 117 10.79 5.86 -18.73
C THR A 117 10.21 5.21 -17.47
N TRP A 118 10.82 4.13 -16.97
CA TRP A 118 10.54 3.58 -15.64
C TRP A 118 10.84 4.58 -14.51
N VAL A 119 11.72 5.57 -14.73
CA VAL A 119 11.98 6.66 -13.77
C VAL A 119 10.72 7.49 -13.49
N ILE A 120 9.81 7.61 -14.47
CA ILE A 120 8.52 8.28 -14.25
C ILE A 120 7.65 7.48 -13.28
N VAL A 121 7.68 6.14 -13.36
CA VAL A 121 6.98 5.26 -12.40
C VAL A 121 7.56 5.46 -10.99
N LEU A 122 8.88 5.55 -10.88
CA LEU A 122 9.57 5.84 -9.62
C LEU A 122 9.13 7.18 -9.04
N PHE A 123 9.17 8.27 -9.82
CA PHE A 123 8.73 9.59 -9.35
C PHE A 123 7.24 9.63 -8.98
N GLY A 124 6.39 8.96 -9.76
CA GLY A 124 4.96 8.82 -9.44
C GLY A 124 4.74 8.12 -8.10
N ASN A 125 5.50 7.06 -7.81
CA ASN A 125 5.39 6.33 -6.56
C ASN A 125 5.95 7.12 -5.35
N ILE A 126 7.01 7.90 -5.53
CA ILE A 126 7.48 8.88 -4.50
C ILE A 126 6.37 9.89 -4.19
N LEU A 127 5.77 10.48 -5.22
CA LEU A 127 4.72 11.48 -5.06
C LEU A 127 3.48 10.90 -4.35
N ARG A 128 3.16 9.63 -4.66
CA ARG A 128 2.14 8.85 -3.97
C ARG A 128 2.45 8.73 -2.47
N GLY A 129 3.70 8.42 -2.12
CA GLY A 129 4.20 8.34 -0.74
C GLY A 129 4.08 9.65 0.03
N ILE A 130 4.49 10.75 -0.58
CA ILE A 130 4.39 12.09 0.01
C ILE A 130 2.93 12.45 0.31
N GLY A 131 2.01 12.15 -0.62
CA GLY A 131 0.59 12.42 -0.43
C GLY A 131 -0.05 11.59 0.70
N GLU A 132 0.26 10.29 0.73
CA GLU A 132 -0.30 9.35 1.71
C GLU A 132 0.11 9.66 3.16
N ALA A 133 1.30 10.24 3.36
CA ALA A 133 1.89 10.54 4.67
C ALA A 133 0.98 11.36 5.61
N SER A 134 0.11 12.19 5.04
CA SER A 134 -0.80 13.05 5.82
C SER A 134 -2.05 12.32 6.32
N ILE A 135 -2.47 11.23 5.67
CA ILE A 135 -3.78 10.61 5.87
C ILE A 135 -3.85 9.97 7.27
N GLY A 136 -2.87 9.14 7.60
CA GLY A 136 -2.89 8.35 8.84
C GLY A 136 -2.75 9.20 10.10
N PRO A 137 -1.62 9.90 10.29
CA PRO A 137 -1.37 10.66 11.51
C PRO A 137 -2.41 11.75 11.79
N LEU A 138 -2.80 12.52 10.76
CA LEU A 138 -3.76 13.61 10.92
C LEU A 138 -5.19 13.10 11.06
N GLY A 139 -5.54 12.02 10.36
CA GLY A 139 -6.85 11.40 10.46
C GLY A 139 -7.08 10.80 11.84
N MET A 140 -6.11 10.04 12.34
CA MET A 140 -6.17 9.39 13.65
C MET A 140 -6.22 10.40 14.80
N SER A 141 -5.35 11.41 14.78
CA SER A 141 -5.39 12.48 15.80
C SER A 141 -6.69 13.28 15.74
N PHE A 142 -7.29 13.47 14.56
CA PHE A 142 -8.59 14.12 14.45
C PHE A 142 -9.71 13.27 15.05
N ILE A 143 -9.71 11.95 14.82
CA ILE A 143 -10.69 11.07 15.47
C ILE A 143 -10.55 11.15 16.98
N ASP A 144 -9.32 11.11 17.51
CA ASP A 144 -9.10 11.13 18.95
C ASP A 144 -9.54 12.45 19.62
N ASP A 145 -9.32 13.59 18.95
CA ASP A 145 -9.69 14.91 19.49
C ASP A 145 -11.21 15.16 19.48
N TYR A 146 -11.94 14.61 18.49
CA TYR A 146 -13.36 14.95 18.27
C TYR A 146 -14.34 13.81 18.58
N ALA A 147 -13.90 12.56 18.64
CA ALA A 147 -14.73 11.44 19.06
C ALA A 147 -14.88 11.41 20.60
N ARG A 148 -15.94 10.76 21.07
CA ARG A 148 -16.03 10.46 22.52
C ARG A 148 -14.91 9.47 22.87
N PRO A 149 -14.25 9.56 24.04
CA PRO A 149 -13.16 8.66 24.44
C PRO A 149 -13.55 7.18 24.34
N GLU A 150 -14.82 6.87 24.62
CA GLU A 150 -15.39 5.52 24.54
C GLU A 150 -15.55 4.98 23.10
N ASN A 151 -15.63 5.88 22.12
CA ASN A 151 -15.86 5.55 20.71
C ASN A 151 -14.60 5.72 19.83
N SER A 152 -13.59 6.47 20.28
CA SER A 152 -12.34 6.72 19.52
C SER A 152 -11.71 5.41 19.03
N ALA A 153 -11.46 4.47 19.94
CA ALA A 153 -10.88 3.17 19.61
C ALA A 153 -11.73 2.34 18.62
N PHE A 154 -13.07 2.44 18.70
CA PHE A 154 -13.96 1.74 17.78
C PHE A 154 -13.93 2.35 16.37
N TYR A 155 -13.94 3.68 16.26
CA TYR A 155 -13.83 4.36 14.96
C TYR A 155 -12.49 4.08 14.30
N ILE A 156 -11.41 4.09 15.08
CA ILE A 156 -10.07 3.69 14.63
C ILE A 156 -10.07 2.24 14.12
N GLY A 157 -10.67 1.31 14.86
CA GLY A 157 -10.82 -0.08 14.43
C GLY A 157 -11.57 -0.21 13.10
N CYS A 158 -12.70 0.48 12.96
CA CYS A 158 -13.48 0.49 11.72
C CYS A 158 -12.69 1.07 10.53
N LEU A 159 -11.91 2.13 10.77
CA LEU A 159 -11.05 2.76 9.78
C LEU A 159 -9.99 1.78 9.24
N HIS A 160 -9.32 1.06 10.14
CA HIS A 160 -8.32 0.06 9.77
C HIS A 160 -8.95 -1.15 9.07
N THR A 161 -10.13 -1.61 9.50
CA THR A 161 -10.89 -2.66 8.82
C THR A 161 -11.21 -2.29 7.37
N LEU A 162 -11.71 -1.08 7.12
CA LEU A 162 -11.98 -0.60 5.75
C LEU A 162 -10.69 -0.45 4.93
N GLY A 163 -9.59 -0.05 5.57
CA GLY A 163 -8.26 -0.06 4.96
C GLY A 163 -7.80 -1.46 4.53
N VAL A 164 -8.09 -2.51 5.32
CA VAL A 164 -7.74 -3.90 4.99
C VAL A 164 -8.65 -4.53 3.93
N ILE A 165 -9.84 -3.97 3.70
CA ILE A 165 -10.70 -4.40 2.59
C ILE A 165 -10.17 -3.88 1.24
N GLY A 166 -9.51 -2.71 1.21
CA GLY A 166 -8.95 -2.13 -0.03
C GLY A 166 -8.08 -3.09 -0.87
N PRO A 167 -7.16 -3.87 -0.28
CA PRO A 167 -6.32 -4.83 -0.98
C PRO A 167 -7.08 -5.92 -1.75
N ILE A 168 -8.27 -6.34 -1.28
CA ILE A 168 -9.14 -7.28 -2.01
C ILE A 168 -9.42 -6.71 -3.40
N PHE A 169 -9.91 -5.46 -3.43
CA PHE A 169 -10.24 -4.78 -4.67
C PHE A 169 -9.00 -4.43 -5.50
N GLY A 170 -7.88 -4.10 -4.85
CA GLY A 170 -6.62 -3.83 -5.54
C GLY A 170 -6.07 -5.06 -6.28
N TYR A 171 -6.04 -6.22 -5.63
CA TYR A 171 -5.60 -7.48 -6.25
C TYR A 171 -6.59 -8.01 -7.30
N LEU A 172 -7.90 -7.86 -7.08
CA LEU A 172 -8.91 -8.20 -8.10
C LEU A 172 -8.76 -7.31 -9.34
N LEU A 173 -8.57 -5.99 -9.17
CA LEU A 173 -8.28 -5.08 -10.27
C LEU A 173 -6.96 -5.46 -10.97
N GLY A 174 -5.94 -5.84 -10.21
CA GLY A 174 -4.67 -6.38 -10.70
C GLY A 174 -4.85 -7.64 -11.54
N SER A 175 -5.69 -8.57 -11.10
CA SER A 175 -6.02 -9.80 -11.83
C SER A 175 -6.70 -9.50 -13.18
N LEU A 176 -7.69 -8.61 -13.18
CA LEU A 176 -8.39 -8.18 -14.40
C LEU A 176 -7.42 -7.52 -15.38
N CYS A 177 -6.62 -6.55 -14.92
CA CYS A 177 -5.64 -5.86 -15.76
C CYS A 177 -4.55 -6.81 -16.27
N ALA A 178 -4.11 -7.77 -15.46
CA ALA A 178 -3.11 -8.77 -15.86
C ALA A 178 -3.64 -9.74 -16.93
N SER A 179 -4.96 -9.95 -17.00
CA SER A 179 -5.60 -10.84 -17.97
C SER A 179 -5.78 -10.20 -19.35
N LEU A 180 -5.70 -8.87 -19.42
CA LEU A 180 -5.78 -8.08 -20.65
C LEU A 180 -4.37 -7.82 -21.17
N TYR A 181 -4.13 -8.02 -22.47
CA TYR A 181 -2.85 -7.69 -23.08
C TYR A 181 -2.60 -6.18 -23.05
N VAL A 182 -1.33 -5.77 -22.92
CA VAL A 182 -0.93 -4.37 -22.68
C VAL A 182 -1.48 -3.36 -23.71
N ASP A 183 -1.57 -3.74 -24.98
CA ASP A 183 -2.00 -2.88 -26.10
C ASP A 183 -3.48 -3.06 -26.43
N ILE A 184 -4.34 -2.70 -25.48
CA ILE A 184 -5.81 -2.81 -25.61
C ILE A 184 -6.30 -1.97 -26.81
N GLY A 185 -6.96 -2.63 -27.76
CA GLY A 185 -7.61 -1.97 -28.91
C GLY A 185 -6.70 -1.73 -30.13
N LEU A 186 -5.41 -2.06 -30.04
CA LEU A 186 -4.44 -1.93 -31.14
C LEU A 186 -4.14 -3.27 -31.81
N VAL A 187 -4.22 -4.35 -31.03
CA VAL A 187 -4.04 -5.74 -31.49
C VAL A 187 -5.26 -6.55 -31.09
N ASN A 188 -5.82 -7.34 -32.02
CA ASN A 188 -6.89 -8.27 -31.68
C ASN A 188 -6.35 -9.37 -30.77
N GLN A 189 -6.91 -9.53 -29.57
CA GLN A 189 -6.48 -10.54 -28.61
C GLN A 189 -6.55 -11.97 -29.18
N ALA A 190 -7.47 -12.23 -30.12
CA ALA A 190 -7.58 -13.49 -30.84
C ALA A 190 -6.42 -13.77 -31.83
N SER A 191 -5.67 -12.75 -32.24
CA SER A 191 -4.48 -12.89 -33.09
C SER A 191 -3.17 -13.02 -32.30
N VAL A 192 -3.21 -12.89 -30.97
CA VAL A 192 -2.02 -13.01 -30.11
C VAL A 192 -1.79 -14.49 -29.79
N THR A 193 -0.68 -15.05 -30.26
CA THR A 193 -0.29 -16.45 -30.03
C THR A 193 0.25 -16.72 -28.62
N ILE A 194 0.44 -15.67 -27.81
CA ILE A 194 1.03 -15.71 -26.47
C ILE A 194 -0.10 -15.76 -25.43
N THR A 195 -0.05 -16.74 -24.53
CA THR A 195 -1.03 -16.90 -23.45
C THR A 195 -0.58 -16.19 -22.16
N PRO A 196 -1.50 -15.87 -21.23
CA PRO A 196 -1.15 -15.26 -19.93
C PRO A 196 -0.20 -16.08 -19.03
N GLN A 197 0.06 -17.34 -19.38
CA GLN A 197 1.01 -18.23 -18.71
C GLN A 197 2.43 -18.10 -19.26
N ASP A 198 2.60 -17.54 -20.47
CA ASP A 198 3.91 -17.31 -21.08
C ASP A 198 4.64 -16.17 -20.35
N SER A 199 5.96 -16.31 -20.17
CA SER A 199 6.81 -15.30 -19.52
C SER A 199 6.86 -13.98 -20.29
N ARG A 200 6.58 -14.02 -21.60
CA ARG A 200 6.50 -12.85 -22.48
C ARG A 200 5.20 -12.06 -22.35
N TRP A 201 4.21 -12.60 -21.65
CA TRP A 201 2.96 -11.90 -21.44
C TRP A 201 3.14 -10.68 -20.52
N VAL A 202 2.75 -9.52 -21.04
CA VAL A 202 2.66 -8.26 -20.30
C VAL A 202 1.21 -7.80 -20.31
N GLY A 203 0.62 -7.75 -19.12
CA GLY A 203 -0.73 -7.28 -18.89
C GLY A 203 -0.86 -5.75 -18.96
N ALA A 204 -2.09 -5.25 -19.02
CA ALA A 204 -2.43 -3.83 -19.05
C ALA A 204 -2.23 -3.13 -17.69
N TRP A 205 -0.99 -3.13 -17.20
CA TRP A 205 -0.57 -2.60 -15.89
C TRP A 205 -0.85 -1.11 -15.68
N TRP A 206 -1.00 -0.33 -16.76
CA TRP A 206 -1.30 1.11 -16.69
C TRP A 206 -2.77 1.38 -16.37
N LEU A 207 -3.68 0.47 -16.72
CA LEU A 207 -5.12 0.69 -16.66
C LEU A 207 -5.61 0.84 -15.22
N GLY A 208 -5.16 -0.02 -14.31
CA GLY A 208 -5.58 0.07 -12.93
C GLY A 208 -4.96 1.25 -12.18
N TYR A 209 -3.82 1.79 -12.62
CA TYR A 209 -3.31 3.09 -12.13
C TYR A 209 -4.23 4.25 -12.53
N VAL A 210 -4.80 4.23 -13.74
CA VAL A 210 -5.80 5.21 -14.16
C VAL A 210 -7.06 5.09 -13.31
N VAL A 211 -7.61 3.88 -13.16
CA VAL A 211 -8.83 3.63 -12.37
C VAL A 211 -8.65 4.01 -10.91
N SER A 212 -7.58 3.54 -10.26
CA SER A 212 -7.31 3.82 -8.84
C SER A 212 -6.91 5.28 -8.58
N GLY A 213 -6.18 5.92 -9.51
CA GLY A 213 -5.84 7.33 -9.44
C GLY A 213 -7.07 8.23 -9.51
N LEU A 214 -7.98 7.98 -10.46
CA LEU A 214 -9.25 8.71 -10.57
C LEU A 214 -10.12 8.53 -9.33
N LEU A 215 -10.25 7.30 -8.83
CA LEU A 215 -11.00 7.01 -7.60
C LEU A 215 -10.42 7.76 -6.40
N THR A 216 -9.10 7.85 -6.32
CA THR A 216 -8.39 8.60 -5.28
C THR A 216 -8.65 10.11 -5.39
N LEU A 217 -8.63 10.67 -6.60
CA LEU A 217 -8.94 12.09 -6.81
C LEU A 217 -10.38 12.42 -6.39
N LEU A 218 -11.34 11.52 -6.66
CA LEU A 218 -12.72 11.68 -6.20
C LEU A 218 -12.82 11.68 -4.67
N ALA A 219 -11.98 10.91 -3.97
CA ALA A 219 -11.92 10.92 -2.50
C ALA A 219 -11.42 12.25 -1.91
N ALA A 220 -10.58 13.00 -2.65
CA ALA A 220 -10.00 14.25 -2.19
C ALA A 220 -11.02 15.42 -2.14
N LEU A 221 -11.94 15.48 -3.11
CA LEU A 221 -12.82 16.64 -3.31
C LEU A 221 -13.71 16.95 -2.09
N PRO A 222 -14.39 15.99 -1.45
CA PRO A 222 -15.29 16.30 -0.34
C PRO A 222 -14.58 16.83 0.91
N LEU A 223 -13.31 16.47 1.11
CA LEU A 223 -12.53 16.88 2.29
C LEU A 223 -12.24 18.38 2.33
N TRP A 224 -12.20 19.05 1.18
CA TRP A 224 -11.95 20.50 1.10
C TRP A 224 -13.13 21.35 1.53
N PHE A 225 -14.34 20.80 1.48
CA PHE A 225 -15.56 21.48 1.93
C PHE A 225 -15.76 21.42 3.44
N LEU A 226 -14.93 20.66 4.17
CA LEU A 226 -15.03 20.56 5.62
C LEU A 226 -14.40 21.78 6.33
N PRO A 227 -15.04 22.29 7.41
CA PRO A 227 -14.52 23.41 8.19
C PRO A 227 -13.28 23.00 9.00
N ARG A 228 -12.48 24.01 9.38
CA ARG A 228 -11.19 23.84 10.10
C ARG A 228 -11.33 23.14 11.46
N ALA A 229 -12.41 23.41 12.17
CA ALA A 229 -12.72 22.81 13.46
C ALA A 229 -14.20 22.44 13.45
N LEU A 230 -14.51 21.25 13.94
CA LEU A 230 -15.88 20.88 14.25
C LEU A 230 -16.33 21.67 15.49
N PRO A 231 -17.62 22.06 15.60
CA PRO A 231 -18.13 22.68 16.80
C PRO A 231 -17.81 21.79 18.01
N GLU A 232 -17.06 22.36 18.95
CA GLU A 232 -16.54 21.69 20.15
C GLU A 232 -17.71 21.15 20.98
N ASN A 233 -17.63 19.90 21.41
CA ASN A 233 -18.62 19.35 22.32
C ASN A 233 -18.33 19.87 23.74
N PRO A 234 -19.25 20.58 24.42
CA PRO A 234 -19.01 21.20 25.73
C PRO A 234 -18.59 20.23 26.85
N GLN A 235 -18.83 18.92 26.65
CA GLN A 235 -18.44 17.86 27.59
C GLN A 235 -16.97 17.44 27.44
N THR A 236 -16.41 17.50 26.22
CA THR A 236 -15.01 17.15 25.97
C THR A 236 -14.07 18.29 26.33
N SER A 237 -14.47 19.54 26.10
CA SER A 237 -13.69 20.73 26.44
C SER A 237 -13.48 20.88 27.95
N LYS A 238 -14.51 20.59 28.76
CA LYS A 238 -14.42 20.65 30.24
C LYS A 238 -13.58 19.54 30.86
N ALA A 239 -13.41 18.39 30.19
CA ALA A 239 -12.64 17.26 30.70
C ALA A 239 -11.14 17.38 30.43
N TYR A 240 -10.72 18.10 29.38
CA TYR A 240 -9.32 18.16 28.93
C TYR A 240 -8.71 19.57 28.95
N HIS A 241 -9.52 20.63 28.89
CA HIS A 241 -9.06 22.02 28.93
C HIS A 241 -9.71 22.77 30.10
N PRO A 242 -9.04 22.88 31.26
CA PRO A 242 -9.41 23.92 32.21
C PRO A 242 -9.16 25.26 31.52
N SER A 243 -10.24 26.04 31.41
CA SER A 243 -10.31 27.43 30.93
C SER A 243 -9.00 28.22 31.12
N ASN A 244 -8.23 28.39 30.05
CA ASN A 244 -7.33 29.53 29.77
C ASN A 244 -6.33 29.22 28.64
N GLN A 245 -6.80 29.10 27.39
CA GLN A 245 -5.91 29.34 26.24
C GLN A 245 -6.57 30.32 25.29
N HIS A 246 -6.12 31.58 25.41
CA HIS A 246 -6.23 32.56 24.34
C HIS A 246 -5.78 31.92 23.03
N LYS A 247 -6.61 32.04 21.99
CA LYS A 247 -6.28 31.72 20.59
C LYS A 247 -5.16 32.66 20.12
N HIS A 248 -3.92 32.37 20.51
CA HIS A 248 -2.75 32.97 19.88
C HIS A 248 -2.48 32.16 18.61
N THR A 249 -2.53 32.79 17.45
CA THR A 249 -1.95 32.25 16.22
C THR A 249 -0.44 32.12 16.44
N LEU A 250 -0.02 30.96 16.95
CA LEU A 250 1.38 30.63 17.18
C LEU A 250 2.18 30.80 15.89
N SER A 251 3.32 31.48 15.99
CA SER A 251 4.23 31.64 14.86
C SER A 251 4.84 30.29 14.48
N ILE A 252 5.05 30.03 13.18
CA ILE A 252 5.68 28.78 12.69
C ILE A 252 7.05 28.58 13.35
N THR A 253 7.76 29.67 13.67
CA THR A 253 9.05 29.66 14.36
C THR A 253 8.95 29.15 15.81
N GLU A 254 7.87 29.46 16.52
CA GLU A 254 7.65 28.98 17.89
C GLU A 254 7.32 27.49 17.88
N ILE A 255 6.46 27.08 16.94
CA ILE A 255 6.11 25.68 16.67
C ILE A 255 7.37 24.86 16.37
N ALA A 256 8.27 25.38 15.54
CA ALA A 256 9.50 24.67 15.16
C ALA A 256 10.49 24.52 16.33
N LYS A 257 10.57 25.50 17.24
CA LYS A 257 11.43 25.42 18.43
C LYS A 257 11.01 24.28 19.38
N ASP A 258 9.71 24.03 19.50
CA ASP A 258 9.17 22.97 20.37
C ASP A 258 9.29 21.56 19.76
N PHE A 259 9.58 21.45 18.46
CA PHE A 259 9.66 20.16 17.76
C PHE A 259 10.82 19.29 18.28
N GLY A 260 12.03 19.85 18.36
CA GLY A 260 13.23 19.12 18.78
C GLY A 260 13.13 18.53 20.20
N PRO A 261 12.77 19.33 21.23
CA PRO A 261 12.57 18.82 22.58
C PRO A 261 11.48 17.75 22.68
N SER A 262 10.37 17.92 21.94
CA SER A 262 9.27 16.95 21.91
C SER A 262 9.72 15.62 21.33
N LEU A 263 10.45 15.64 20.21
CA LEU A 263 11.01 14.45 19.58
C LEU A 263 12.02 13.76 20.50
N LYS A 264 12.90 14.53 21.15
CA LYS A 264 13.85 14.00 22.14
C LYS A 264 13.12 13.30 23.28
N ARG A 265 12.07 13.89 23.83
CA ARG A 265 11.28 13.27 24.93
C ARG A 265 10.67 11.94 24.50
N LEU A 266 10.16 11.86 23.27
CA LEU A 266 9.56 10.65 22.74
C LEU A 266 10.61 9.55 22.53
N LEU A 267 11.76 9.89 21.94
CA LEU A 267 12.87 8.96 21.71
C LEU A 267 13.63 8.57 22.99
N THR A 268 13.49 9.31 24.09
CA THR A 268 14.11 8.97 25.38
C THR A 268 13.22 8.04 26.22
N ASN A 269 11.95 7.86 25.86
CA ASN A 269 11.04 7.01 26.61
C ASN A 269 11.25 5.53 26.27
N GLY A 270 11.85 4.77 27.19
CA GLY A 270 12.16 3.35 26.98
C GLY A 270 10.94 2.47 26.67
N ILE A 271 9.78 2.75 27.27
CA ILE A 271 8.55 1.97 27.01
C ILE A 271 8.07 2.21 25.58
N TYR A 272 8.11 3.46 25.13
CA TYR A 272 7.73 3.82 23.77
C TYR A 272 8.69 3.21 22.74
N LEU A 273 10.00 3.23 23.02
CA LEU A 273 10.99 2.57 22.14
C LEU A 273 10.76 1.07 22.02
N LEU A 274 10.48 0.37 23.13
CA LEU A 274 10.15 -1.06 23.11
C LEU A 274 8.89 -1.34 22.29
N TYR A 275 7.85 -0.51 22.47
CA TYR A 275 6.63 -0.59 21.67
C TYR A 275 6.88 -0.35 20.17
N LEU A 276 7.73 0.61 19.83
CA LEU A 276 8.12 0.86 18.44
C LEU A 276 8.85 -0.33 17.82
N VAL A 277 9.84 -0.91 18.51
CA VAL A 277 10.58 -2.08 18.02
C VAL A 277 9.61 -3.24 17.75
N TYR A 278 8.71 -3.53 18.69
CA TYR A 278 7.66 -4.54 18.49
C TYR A 278 6.77 -4.22 17.28
N SER A 279 6.30 -2.98 17.17
CA SER A 279 5.39 -2.57 16.09
C SER A 279 6.05 -2.68 14.71
N VAL A 280 7.34 -2.31 14.61
CA VAL A 280 8.12 -2.46 13.37
C VAL A 280 8.26 -3.93 12.99
N LEU A 281 8.59 -4.81 13.93
CA LEU A 281 8.72 -6.25 13.66
C LEU A 281 7.38 -6.87 13.23
N ALA A 282 6.30 -6.58 13.97
CA ALA A 282 4.96 -7.10 13.70
C ALA A 282 4.43 -6.61 12.33
N PHE A 283 4.60 -5.32 12.02
CA PHE A 283 4.14 -4.76 10.76
C PHE A 283 4.96 -5.25 9.55
N ASN A 284 6.28 -5.41 9.71
CA ASN A 284 7.12 -6.00 8.66
C ASN A 284 6.71 -7.43 8.33
N ALA A 285 6.44 -8.27 9.35
CA ALA A 285 5.98 -9.64 9.13
C ALA A 285 4.69 -9.68 8.28
N PHE A 286 3.75 -8.77 8.56
CA PHE A 286 2.52 -8.63 7.78
C PHE A 286 2.78 -8.12 6.35
N ALA A 287 3.63 -7.09 6.19
CA ALA A 287 3.93 -6.49 4.89
C ALA A 287 4.66 -7.45 3.94
N ILE A 288 5.55 -8.30 4.46
CA ILE A 288 6.29 -9.31 3.68
C ILE A 288 5.33 -10.32 3.07
N VAL A 289 4.38 -10.84 3.85
CA VAL A 289 3.39 -11.81 3.36
C VAL A 289 2.58 -11.19 2.22
N ILE A 290 2.05 -9.98 2.40
CA ILE A 290 1.25 -9.33 1.34
C ILE A 290 2.08 -9.05 0.09
N THR A 291 3.33 -8.60 0.23
CA THR A 291 4.13 -8.11 -0.90
C THR A 291 4.73 -9.25 -1.72
N TYR A 292 5.22 -10.30 -1.06
CA TYR A 292 6.01 -11.34 -1.74
C TYR A 292 5.22 -12.62 -2.04
N THR A 293 4.08 -12.88 -1.39
CA THR A 293 3.25 -14.04 -1.73
C THR A 293 2.84 -14.10 -3.21
N PRO A 294 2.46 -13.00 -3.90
CA PRO A 294 2.17 -13.07 -5.34
C PRO A 294 3.37 -13.54 -6.16
N LYS A 295 4.52 -12.90 -5.96
CA LYS A 295 5.75 -13.24 -6.68
C LYS A 295 6.22 -14.67 -6.36
N TYR A 296 6.09 -15.09 -5.10
CA TYR A 296 6.39 -16.45 -4.66
C TYR A 296 5.49 -17.47 -5.37
N LEU A 297 4.18 -17.24 -5.43
CA LEU A 297 3.26 -18.15 -6.11
C LEU A 297 3.48 -18.22 -7.63
N GLU A 298 3.83 -17.10 -8.26
CA GLU A 298 4.18 -17.07 -9.70
C GLU A 298 5.48 -17.84 -9.98
N GLN A 299 6.52 -17.65 -9.16
CA GLN A 299 7.83 -18.24 -9.40
C GLN A 299 7.93 -19.71 -8.93
N GLN A 300 7.36 -20.03 -7.78
CA GLN A 300 7.46 -21.36 -7.16
C GLN A 300 6.34 -22.31 -7.57
N PHE A 301 5.22 -21.83 -8.13
CA PHE A 301 4.16 -22.70 -8.66
C PHE A 301 3.83 -22.45 -10.14
N GLY A 302 4.60 -21.62 -10.84
CA GLY A 302 4.47 -21.39 -12.28
C GLY A 302 3.11 -20.82 -12.69
N GLN A 303 2.36 -20.24 -11.75
CA GLN A 303 1.02 -19.74 -12.00
C GLN A 303 1.09 -18.39 -12.73
N SER A 304 0.15 -18.15 -13.65
CA SER A 304 0.00 -16.85 -14.31
C SER A 304 -0.31 -15.74 -13.29
N THR A 305 0.21 -14.53 -13.52
CA THR A 305 -0.02 -13.34 -12.68
C THR A 305 -1.50 -13.08 -12.42
N SER A 306 -2.38 -13.24 -13.42
CA SER A 306 -3.83 -13.05 -13.24
C SER A 306 -4.45 -14.03 -12.24
N LYS A 307 -4.10 -15.33 -12.34
CA LYS A 307 -4.58 -16.38 -11.43
C LYS A 307 -4.03 -16.19 -10.02
N THR A 308 -2.76 -15.84 -9.87
CA THR A 308 -2.15 -15.54 -8.57
C THR A 308 -2.81 -14.33 -7.90
N ASN A 309 -2.96 -13.22 -8.63
CA ASN A 309 -3.64 -12.03 -8.12
C ASN A 309 -5.11 -12.30 -7.80
N PHE A 310 -5.80 -13.14 -8.58
CA PHE A 310 -7.17 -13.57 -8.28
C PHE A 310 -7.21 -14.40 -7.00
N LEU A 311 -6.31 -15.38 -6.84
CA LEU A 311 -6.23 -16.20 -5.64
C LEU A 311 -5.96 -15.38 -4.39
N ILE A 312 -5.09 -14.37 -4.47
CA ILE A 312 -4.76 -13.47 -3.35
C ILE A 312 -5.88 -12.49 -3.06
N GLY A 313 -6.45 -11.86 -4.10
CA GLY A 313 -7.59 -10.96 -3.97
C GLY A 313 -8.83 -11.66 -3.43
N ASN A 314 -9.08 -12.88 -3.88
CA ASN A 314 -10.16 -13.76 -3.41
C ASN A 314 -9.73 -14.66 -2.25
N ASN A 315 -8.56 -14.42 -1.63
CA ASN A 315 -8.06 -15.23 -0.53
C ASN A 315 -8.92 -14.99 0.72
N LEU A 316 -10.05 -15.69 0.75
CA LEU A 316 -11.05 -15.68 1.83
C LEU A 316 -10.43 -16.09 3.18
N THR A 317 -9.29 -16.78 3.14
CA THR A 317 -8.56 -17.31 4.29
C THR A 317 -7.67 -16.30 5.00
N SER A 318 -7.30 -15.17 4.38
CA SER A 318 -6.31 -14.24 4.98
C SER A 318 -6.88 -12.85 5.26
N ILE A 319 -7.54 -12.21 4.28
CA ILE A 319 -7.97 -10.82 4.45
C ILE A 319 -9.20 -10.68 5.36
N PRO A 320 -10.28 -11.48 5.21
CA PRO A 320 -11.44 -11.38 6.09
C PRO A 320 -11.11 -11.64 7.58
N PRO A 321 -10.30 -12.64 7.97
CA PRO A 321 -9.89 -12.80 9.37
C PRO A 321 -9.13 -11.59 9.93
N VAL A 322 -8.26 -10.96 9.15
CA VAL A 322 -7.55 -9.73 9.57
C VAL A 322 -8.53 -8.57 9.76
N ALA A 323 -9.45 -8.39 8.81
CA ALA A 323 -10.50 -7.37 8.87
C ALA A 323 -11.41 -7.56 10.10
N LEU A 324 -11.82 -8.80 10.37
CA LEU A 324 -12.57 -9.19 11.56
C LEU A 324 -11.77 -8.93 12.85
N GLY A 325 -10.49 -9.28 12.88
CA GLY A 325 -9.60 -9.03 14.02
C GLY A 325 -9.47 -7.54 14.35
N MET A 326 -9.30 -6.69 13.34
CA MET A 326 -9.25 -5.23 13.51
C MET A 326 -10.59 -4.63 13.96
N PHE A 327 -11.70 -5.18 13.49
CA PHE A 327 -13.03 -4.74 13.91
C PHE A 327 -13.32 -5.16 15.35
N LEU A 328 -13.04 -6.44 15.68
CA LEU A 328 -13.22 -7.02 17.00
C LEU A 328 -12.34 -6.31 18.03
N SER A 329 -11.10 -5.95 17.69
CA SER A 329 -10.23 -5.21 18.62
C SER A 329 -10.83 -3.85 18.99
N GLY A 330 -11.33 -3.08 18.01
CA GLY A 330 -12.04 -1.82 18.26
C GLY A 330 -13.33 -2.00 19.06
N TRP A 331 -14.10 -3.05 18.77
CA TRP A 331 -15.35 -3.36 19.48
C TRP A 331 -15.10 -3.79 20.94
N ILE A 332 -14.10 -4.64 21.19
CA ILE A 332 -13.69 -5.07 22.53
C ILE A 332 -13.27 -3.86 23.37
N MET A 333 -12.44 -2.97 22.80
CA MET A 333 -11.98 -1.76 23.47
C MET A 333 -13.15 -0.86 23.89
N LYS A 334 -14.16 -0.70 23.02
CA LYS A 334 -15.38 0.07 23.32
C LYS A 334 -16.28 -0.61 24.33
N ARG A 335 -16.50 -1.92 24.22
CA ARG A 335 -17.45 -2.66 25.06
C ARG A 335 -16.94 -2.84 26.49
N PHE A 336 -15.67 -3.20 26.64
CA PHE A 336 -15.07 -3.52 27.94
C PHE A 336 -14.32 -2.34 28.58
N LYS A 337 -14.18 -1.20 27.86
CA LYS A 337 -13.48 0.00 28.33
C LYS A 337 -12.11 -0.34 28.95
N LEU A 338 -11.33 -1.13 28.21
CA LEU A 338 -10.06 -1.65 28.71
C LEU A 338 -9.08 -0.50 28.96
N GLY A 339 -8.49 -0.48 30.16
CA GLY A 339 -7.35 0.39 30.46
C GLY A 339 -6.06 -0.07 29.75
N LEU A 340 -4.98 0.70 29.92
CA LEU A 340 -3.67 0.40 29.32
C LEU A 340 -3.19 -1.02 29.64
N LEU A 341 -3.26 -1.43 30.91
CA LEU A 341 -2.82 -2.75 31.37
C LEU A 341 -3.69 -3.89 30.81
N GLY A 342 -5.00 -3.67 30.70
CA GLY A 342 -5.93 -4.64 30.12
C GLY A 342 -5.67 -4.86 28.64
N SER A 343 -5.40 -3.78 27.91
CA SER A 343 -5.06 -3.82 26.48
C SER A 343 -3.73 -4.55 26.24
N ALA A 344 -2.72 -4.30 27.09
CA ALA A 344 -1.43 -4.99 27.02
C ALA A 344 -1.57 -6.50 27.28
N ARG A 345 -2.39 -6.91 28.25
CA ARG A 345 -2.68 -8.33 28.52
C ARG A 345 -3.35 -9.00 27.32
N LEU A 346 -4.35 -8.35 26.72
CA LEU A 346 -5.02 -8.86 25.52
C LEU A 346 -4.04 -9.05 24.36
N MET A 347 -3.15 -8.07 24.13
CA MET A 347 -2.11 -8.15 23.11
C MET A 347 -1.13 -9.31 23.36
N PHE A 348 -0.75 -9.54 24.61
CA PHE A 348 0.11 -10.67 24.97
C PHE A 348 -0.56 -12.02 24.69
N PHE A 349 -1.79 -12.23 25.17
CA PHE A 349 -2.52 -13.48 24.96
C PHE A 349 -2.74 -13.78 23.47
N THR A 350 -3.16 -12.77 22.70
CA THR A 350 -3.35 -12.92 21.25
C THR A 350 -2.06 -13.26 20.51
N SER A 351 -0.92 -12.69 20.92
CA SER A 351 0.39 -13.03 20.36
C SER A 351 0.82 -14.47 20.66
N VAL A 352 0.61 -14.94 21.89
CA VAL A 352 0.90 -16.34 22.28
C VAL A 352 0.01 -17.31 21.51
N THR A 353 -1.30 -17.03 21.40
CA THR A 353 -2.22 -17.84 20.60
C THR A 353 -1.79 -17.89 19.14
N SER A 354 -1.38 -16.76 18.56
CA SER A 354 -0.88 -16.71 17.18
C SER A 354 0.34 -17.62 16.97
N LEU A 355 1.29 -17.65 17.91
CA LEU A 355 2.46 -18.53 17.81
C LEU A 355 2.06 -20.00 17.83
N ILE A 356 1.14 -20.39 18.72
CA ILE A 356 0.65 -21.76 18.81
C ILE A 356 -0.04 -22.19 17.50
N CYS A 357 -0.83 -21.28 16.90
CA CYS A 357 -1.53 -21.55 15.64
C CYS A 357 -0.60 -21.65 14.41
N ILE A 358 0.62 -21.11 14.46
CA ILE A 358 1.59 -21.19 13.35
C ILE A 358 2.33 -22.54 13.33
N ILE A 359 2.50 -23.21 14.48
CA ILE A 359 3.25 -24.47 14.60
C ILE A 359 2.76 -25.56 13.62
N PRO A 360 1.45 -25.78 13.41
CA PRO A 360 0.96 -26.79 12.47
C PRO A 360 1.35 -26.54 11.00
N TYR A 361 1.69 -25.31 10.61
CA TYR A 361 2.10 -25.02 9.23
C TYR A 361 3.39 -25.74 8.82
N PHE A 362 4.27 -26.05 9.77
CA PHE A 362 5.48 -26.82 9.49
C PHE A 362 5.20 -28.27 9.08
N ALA A 363 4.00 -28.80 9.38
CA ALA A 363 3.61 -30.17 9.03
C ALA A 363 2.93 -30.27 7.65
N LEU A 364 2.64 -29.14 6.99
CA LEU A 364 1.97 -29.10 5.68
C LEU A 364 3.01 -28.87 4.58
N SER A 365 3.36 -29.92 3.84
CA SER A 365 4.23 -29.85 2.65
C SER A 365 3.41 -29.94 1.37
N CYS A 366 3.80 -29.19 0.33
CA CYS A 366 3.29 -29.32 -1.04
C CYS A 366 4.43 -29.75 -1.98
N GLU A 367 4.10 -30.45 -3.06
CA GLU A 367 5.05 -30.79 -4.11
C GLU A 367 5.52 -29.51 -4.84
N ASN A 368 6.83 -29.39 -5.04
CA ASN A 368 7.44 -28.30 -5.79
C ASN A 368 7.38 -28.60 -7.30
N ILE A 369 7.46 -27.57 -8.14
CA ILE A 369 7.52 -27.77 -9.59
C ILE A 369 8.85 -28.41 -10.00
N ASP A 370 8.77 -29.22 -11.04
CA ASP A 370 9.92 -29.77 -11.72
C ASP A 370 10.69 -28.72 -12.53
N VAL A 371 11.91 -28.40 -12.08
CA VAL A 371 12.85 -27.51 -12.76
C VAL A 371 13.91 -28.35 -13.48
N ALA A 372 13.91 -28.29 -14.81
CA ALA A 372 14.89 -28.96 -15.65
C ALA A 372 16.33 -28.53 -15.28
N GLY A 373 17.19 -29.51 -15.03
CA GLY A 373 18.57 -29.31 -14.56
C GLY A 373 18.74 -29.16 -13.04
N VAL A 374 17.65 -29.08 -12.27
CA VAL A 374 17.70 -28.94 -10.80
C VAL A 374 16.98 -30.09 -10.10
N THR A 375 15.70 -30.34 -10.44
CA THR A 375 14.91 -31.44 -9.86
C THR A 375 14.68 -32.59 -10.83
N VAL A 376 14.74 -32.31 -12.14
CA VAL A 376 14.65 -33.31 -13.22
C VAL A 376 15.81 -33.13 -14.20
N PRO A 377 16.45 -34.21 -14.68
CA PRO A 377 17.51 -34.12 -15.67
C PRO A 377 16.97 -33.62 -17.02
N TYR A 378 17.80 -32.89 -17.78
CA TYR A 378 17.46 -32.52 -19.16
C TYR A 378 17.29 -33.80 -20.00
N HIS A 379 16.06 -34.12 -20.41
CA HIS A 379 15.84 -35.21 -21.34
C HIS A 379 16.20 -34.77 -22.76
N GLY A 380 17.47 -35.00 -23.11
CA GLY A 380 18.02 -34.84 -24.46
C GLY A 380 19.44 -35.39 -24.56
N TYR A 381 19.57 -36.64 -25.03
CA TYR A 381 20.78 -37.34 -25.46
C TYR A 381 21.89 -37.64 -24.42
N PHE A 382 21.66 -38.67 -23.62
CA PHE A 382 22.72 -39.41 -22.90
C PHE A 382 23.44 -40.41 -23.83
N PHE A 383 23.90 -39.95 -24.99
CA PHE A 383 24.74 -40.71 -25.92
C PHE A 383 25.59 -39.72 -26.73
N LEU A 384 26.62 -39.11 -26.11
CA LEU A 384 27.89 -38.81 -26.82
C LEU A 384 29.04 -38.21 -25.98
N PHE A 385 28.92 -37.97 -24.67
CA PHE A 385 30.03 -37.41 -23.87
C PHE A 385 30.45 -38.32 -22.71
N ARG A 386 30.68 -39.61 -22.99
CA ARG A 386 31.38 -40.53 -22.05
C ARG A 386 32.87 -40.69 -22.36
N PHE A 387 33.46 -39.73 -23.07
CA PHE A 387 34.90 -39.62 -23.27
C PHE A 387 35.28 -38.14 -23.15
N ILE A 388 36.34 -37.85 -22.39
CA ILE A 388 36.88 -36.52 -22.06
C ILE A 388 36.11 -35.91 -20.86
N VAL A 389 36.54 -35.99 -19.60
CA VAL A 389 37.89 -35.92 -19.02
C VAL A 389 37.95 -36.82 -17.78
N VAL A 390 38.91 -37.75 -17.79
CA VAL A 390 39.59 -38.27 -16.61
C VAL A 390 40.92 -37.50 -16.54
N VAL A 391 41.30 -37.14 -15.31
CA VAL A 391 42.45 -36.34 -14.84
C VAL A 391 42.09 -34.91 -14.48
#